data_AF-A0A2S3GTT9-F1
#
_entry.id   AF-A0A2S3GTT9-F1
#
_cell.length_a   1.000
_cell.length_b   1.000
_cell.length_c   1.000
_cell.angle_alpha   90.00
_cell.angle_beta   90.00
_cell.angle_gamma   90.00
#
_symmetry.space_group_name_H-M   'P 1'
#
loop_
_entity.id
_entity.type
_entity.pdbx_description
1 polymer ?
#
loop_
_entity_poly.entity_id
_entity_poly.type
_entity_poly.pdbx_seq_one_letter_code
_entity_poly.pdbx_strand_id
1 'polypeptide(L)'
;MSGGGGRRGWSPFDAIRSFPSTPESLMSQIDAAIASTEYAHACALLDPASASASSQPQSQPTPGEGAAASPPACYDARVADEAYRAACAALGAGRPDAAVRSLRVALASCPPEKTAAVAKVRSMLAIASAQLHKQQHQAQLSRK
;
A
#
# COMPACT_ATOMS: atom_id res chain seq x y z
N MET A 1 21.94 -32.06 -35.42
CA MET A 1 21.16 -32.97 -34.56
C MET A 1 21.61 -32.78 -33.12
N SER A 2 20.65 -32.67 -32.19
CA SER A 2 20.78 -32.58 -30.73
C SER A 2 21.54 -31.37 -30.15
N GLY A 3 21.03 -30.62 -29.17
CA GLY A 3 19.85 -30.80 -28.32
C GLY A 3 20.17 -30.24 -26.93
N GLY A 4 19.19 -29.59 -26.28
CA GLY A 4 19.28 -29.27 -24.85
C GLY A 4 18.99 -27.81 -24.51
N GLY A 5 17.75 -27.37 -24.73
CA GLY A 5 17.24 -26.18 -24.06
C GLY A 5 17.27 -26.41 -22.56
N GLY A 6 18.14 -25.66 -21.86
CA GLY A 6 18.24 -25.65 -20.41
C GLY A 6 16.97 -25.09 -19.79
N ARG A 7 15.95 -25.94 -19.62
CA ARG A 7 14.84 -25.66 -18.71
C ARG A 7 15.46 -25.65 -17.30
N ARG A 8 15.59 -24.48 -16.68
CA ARG A 8 15.72 -24.42 -15.22
C ARG A 8 14.45 -25.02 -14.66
N GLY A 9 14.51 -26.28 -14.26
CA GLY A 9 13.41 -26.96 -13.59
C GLY A 9 13.14 -26.26 -12.26
N TRP A 10 11.89 -25.90 -12.03
CA TRP A 10 11.38 -25.59 -10.70
C TRP A 10 11.40 -26.88 -9.89
N SER A 11 12.26 -26.97 -8.88
CA SER A 11 12.22 -28.08 -7.93
C SER A 11 11.12 -27.80 -6.90
N PRO A 12 10.23 -28.75 -6.56
CA PRO A 12 9.30 -28.56 -5.43
C PRO A 12 10.05 -28.35 -4.11
N PHE A 13 11.30 -28.81 -4.02
CA PHE A 13 12.17 -28.57 -2.88
C PHE A 13 12.74 -27.14 -2.82
N ASP A 14 12.71 -26.36 -3.93
CA ASP A 14 13.10 -24.93 -3.91
C ASP A 14 12.14 -24.07 -3.08
N ALA A 15 10.93 -24.57 -2.78
CA ALA A 15 9.98 -23.91 -1.89
C ALA A 15 10.31 -24.14 -0.40
N ILE A 16 11.09 -25.16 -0.06
CA ILE A 16 11.51 -25.45 1.31
C ILE A 16 12.78 -24.64 1.59
N ARG A 17 12.65 -23.31 1.62
CA ARG A 17 13.80 -22.40 1.73
C ARG A 17 14.49 -22.41 3.09
N SER A 18 13.87 -22.91 4.15
CA SER A 18 14.51 -23.20 5.44
C SER A 18 13.57 -23.96 6.35
N PHE A 19 14.10 -24.86 7.16
CA PHE A 19 13.36 -25.37 8.31
C PHE A 19 13.30 -24.26 9.37
N PRO A 20 12.14 -23.98 9.97
CA PRO A 20 12.05 -23.02 11.05
C PRO A 20 13.00 -23.38 12.18
N SER A 21 13.77 -22.41 12.64
CA SER A 21 14.85 -22.61 13.63
C SER A 21 14.32 -23.01 15.01
N THR A 22 13.02 -22.81 15.26
CA THR A 22 12.34 -23.14 16.53
C THR A 22 10.92 -23.63 16.28
N PRO A 23 10.35 -24.47 17.17
CA PRO A 23 8.98 -24.95 17.03
C PRO A 23 7.94 -23.81 17.06
N GLU A 24 8.20 -22.72 17.78
CA GLU A 24 7.32 -21.55 17.83
C GLU A 24 7.25 -20.84 16.47
N SER A 25 8.35 -20.81 15.72
CA SER A 25 8.38 -20.25 14.36
C SER A 25 7.63 -21.12 13.37
N LEU A 26 7.61 -22.44 13.58
CA LEU A 26 6.80 -23.36 12.76
C LEU A 26 5.30 -23.17 13.05
N MET A 27 4.92 -23.12 14.32
CA MET A 27 3.53 -22.93 14.73
C MET A 27 2.97 -21.61 14.21
N SER A 28 3.71 -20.51 14.36
CA SER A 28 3.30 -19.20 13.81
C SER A 28 3.18 -19.18 12.28
N GLN A 29 4.03 -19.92 11.55
CA GLN A 29 3.88 -20.07 10.10
C GLN A 29 2.64 -20.86 9.71
N ILE A 30 2.32 -21.91 10.47
CA ILE A 30 1.09 -22.69 10.28
C ILE A 30 -0.13 -21.81 10.54
N ASP A 31 -0.16 -21.10 11.67
CA ASP A 31 -1.25 -20.19 12.03
C ASP A 31 -1.44 -19.09 10.97
N ALA A 32 -0.35 -18.50 10.49
CA ALA A 32 -0.38 -17.50 9.43
C ALA A 32 -0.87 -18.08 8.09
N ALA A 33 -0.46 -19.30 7.73
CA ALA A 33 -0.89 -19.96 6.50
C ALA A 33 -2.39 -20.30 6.55
N ILE A 34 -2.88 -20.83 7.67
CA ILE A 34 -4.31 -21.11 7.90
C ILE A 34 -5.11 -19.81 7.80
N ALA A 35 -4.73 -18.79 8.57
CA ALA A 35 -5.41 -17.50 8.57
C ALA A 35 -5.41 -16.85 7.17
N SER A 36 -4.30 -16.92 6.43
CA SER A 36 -4.22 -16.37 5.07
C SER A 36 -5.16 -17.09 4.09
N THR A 37 -5.32 -18.41 4.23
CA THR A 37 -6.16 -19.23 3.37
C THR A 37 -7.64 -18.99 3.67
N GLU A 38 -8.01 -18.97 4.95
CA GLU A 38 -9.37 -18.68 5.40
C GLU A 38 -9.79 -17.26 5.04
N TYR A 39 -8.88 -16.28 5.18
CA TYR A 39 -9.12 -14.91 4.78
C TYR A 39 -9.35 -14.79 3.26
N ALA A 40 -8.51 -15.42 2.44
CA ALA A 40 -8.69 -15.45 0.99
C ALA A 40 -10.03 -16.10 0.59
N HIS A 41 -10.39 -17.20 1.25
CA HIS A 41 -11.66 -17.88 1.02
C HIS A 41 -12.87 -17.01 1.42
N ALA A 42 -12.79 -16.33 2.57
CA ALA A 42 -13.83 -15.40 3.01
C ALA A 42 -13.97 -14.21 2.05
N CYS A 43 -12.86 -13.63 1.57
CA CYS A 43 -12.89 -12.57 0.57
C CYS A 43 -13.54 -13.03 -0.74
N ALA A 44 -13.26 -14.24 -1.20
CA ALA A 44 -13.87 -14.80 -2.41
C ALA A 44 -15.40 -15.01 -2.27
N LEU A 45 -15.88 -15.33 -1.06
CA LEU A 45 -17.32 -15.46 -0.77
C LEU A 45 -18.02 -14.12 -0.58
N LEU A 46 -17.29 -13.09 -0.14
CA LEU A 46 -17.81 -11.74 0.08
C LEU A 46 -17.79 -10.87 -1.19
N ASP A 47 -17.11 -11.31 -2.24
CA ASP A 47 -17.13 -10.65 -3.55
C ASP A 47 -18.37 -11.10 -4.37
N PRO A 48 -19.39 -10.24 -4.56
CA PRO A 48 -20.56 -10.60 -5.35
C PRO A 48 -20.26 -10.77 -6.86
N ALA A 49 -19.05 -10.44 -7.33
CA ALA A 49 -18.64 -10.63 -8.72
C ALA A 49 -18.13 -12.06 -9.01
N SER A 50 -17.83 -12.88 -8.00
CA SER A 50 -17.18 -14.19 -8.19
C SER A 50 -18.13 -15.32 -8.64
N ALA A 51 -19.45 -15.06 -8.72
CA ALA A 51 -20.40 -16.01 -9.27
C ALA A 51 -20.42 -16.05 -10.83
N SER A 52 -19.74 -15.12 -11.50
CA SER A 52 -19.91 -14.92 -12.96
C SER A 52 -18.59 -14.78 -13.75
N ALA A 53 -17.57 -15.60 -13.48
CA ALA A 53 -16.40 -15.62 -14.37
C ALA A 53 -15.63 -16.96 -14.38
N SER A 54 -16.28 -17.99 -14.91
CA SER A 54 -15.54 -19.08 -15.57
C SER A 54 -15.18 -18.60 -16.97
N SER A 55 -13.89 -18.29 -17.21
CA SER A 55 -13.10 -18.57 -18.44
C SER A 55 -12.01 -17.53 -18.72
N GLN A 56 -10.78 -18.06 -18.75
CA GLN A 56 -9.60 -17.66 -19.50
C GLN A 56 -8.71 -16.45 -19.11
N PRO A 57 -7.39 -16.54 -19.40
CA PRO A 57 -6.36 -15.63 -18.94
C PRO A 57 -5.85 -14.70 -20.06
N GLN A 58 -5.80 -13.39 -19.83
CA GLN A 58 -4.88 -12.52 -20.58
C GLN A 58 -4.63 -11.17 -19.88
N SER A 59 -3.34 -10.89 -19.66
CA SER A 59 -2.64 -9.60 -19.68
C SER A 59 -3.33 -8.32 -19.14
N GLN A 60 -2.72 -7.74 -18.10
CA GLN A 60 -2.72 -6.34 -17.58
C GLN A 60 -3.28 -5.21 -18.49
N PRO A 61 -3.66 -4.00 -17.98
CA PRO A 61 -3.50 -3.43 -16.61
C PRO A 61 -4.67 -2.57 -16.02
N THR A 62 -4.96 -2.68 -14.69
CA THR A 62 -5.67 -1.70 -13.79
C THR A 62 -7.05 -1.14 -14.24
N PRO A 63 -7.81 -0.33 -13.46
CA PRO A 63 -7.83 -0.04 -12.01
C PRO A 63 -9.23 -0.18 -11.34
N GLY A 64 -9.24 -0.25 -10.01
CA GLY A 64 -10.40 0.09 -9.15
C GLY A 64 -11.45 -1.00 -9.01
N GLU A 65 -12.26 -1.08 -7.96
CA GLU A 65 -12.46 -0.27 -6.76
C GLU A 65 -13.52 -1.01 -5.93
N GLY A 66 -13.50 -0.88 -4.59
CA GLY A 66 -14.65 -1.18 -3.71
C GLY A 66 -14.43 -2.35 -2.76
N ALA A 67 -13.70 -2.21 -1.65
CA ALA A 67 -14.10 -1.58 -0.38
C ALA A 67 -15.17 -2.37 0.42
N ALA A 68 -14.76 -2.97 1.55
CA ALA A 68 -15.16 -2.53 2.91
C ALA A 68 -15.16 -3.68 3.95
N ALA A 69 -14.05 -3.79 4.70
CA ALA A 69 -14.00 -4.16 6.12
C ALA A 69 -12.55 -3.92 6.58
N SER A 70 -12.25 -2.74 7.13
CA SER A 70 -10.87 -2.30 7.39
C SER A 70 -10.10 -3.34 8.24
N PRO A 71 -9.09 -4.03 7.67
CA PRO A 71 -8.14 -4.78 8.48
C PRO A 71 -7.30 -3.78 9.29
N PRO A 72 -6.58 -4.21 10.35
CA PRO A 72 -5.57 -3.36 10.96
C PRO A 72 -4.68 -2.86 9.82
N ALA A 73 -4.69 -1.54 9.59
CA ALA A 73 -4.04 -0.94 8.44
C ALA A 73 -2.59 -1.44 8.41
N CYS A 74 -2.31 -2.34 7.48
CA CYS A 74 -0.95 -2.84 7.25
C CYS A 74 -0.15 -1.60 6.86
N TYR A 75 0.67 -1.10 7.79
CA TYR A 75 1.46 0.09 7.59
C TYR A 75 2.45 -0.16 6.46
N ASP A 76 2.19 0.44 5.30
CA ASP A 76 3.06 0.30 4.14
C ASP A 76 4.06 1.47 4.10
N ALA A 77 5.30 1.16 4.47
CA ALA A 77 6.40 2.12 4.42
C ALA A 77 6.66 2.65 3.00
N ARG A 78 6.44 1.84 1.95
CA ARG A 78 6.60 2.28 0.55
C ARG A 78 5.56 3.32 0.18
N VAL A 79 4.30 3.08 0.55
CA VAL A 79 3.20 4.03 0.31
C VAL A 79 3.43 5.32 1.09
N ALA A 80 3.91 5.24 2.32
CA ALA A 80 4.25 6.43 3.11
C ALA A 80 5.38 7.26 2.47
N ASP A 81 6.44 6.61 1.99
CA ASP A 81 7.57 7.29 1.34
C ASP A 81 7.18 7.91 -0.02
N GLU A 82 6.35 7.22 -0.80
CA GLU A 82 5.84 7.72 -2.08
C GLU A 82 4.92 8.93 -1.86
N ALA A 83 3.97 8.83 -0.92
CA ALA A 83 3.08 9.93 -0.57
C ALA A 83 3.86 11.15 -0.03
N TYR A 84 4.91 10.92 0.75
CA TYR A 84 5.80 11.98 1.22
C TYR A 84 6.57 12.65 0.07
N ARG A 85 7.12 11.86 -0.87
CA ARG A 85 7.80 12.38 -2.06
C ARG A 85 6.85 13.18 -2.96
N ALA A 86 5.63 12.68 -3.17
CA ALA A 86 4.59 13.38 -3.91
C ALA A 86 4.22 14.72 -3.25
N ALA A 87 4.17 14.76 -1.92
CA ALA A 87 3.98 16.00 -1.18
C ALA A 87 5.13 17.00 -1.41
N CYS A 88 6.38 16.56 -1.36
CA CYS A 88 7.54 17.42 -1.67
C CYS A 88 7.47 17.99 -3.10
N ALA A 89 7.11 17.17 -4.08
CA ALA A 89 6.93 17.62 -5.46
C ALA A 89 5.78 18.62 -5.60
N ALA A 90 4.65 18.40 -4.91
CA ALA A 90 3.52 19.32 -4.91
C ALA A 90 3.85 20.67 -4.26
N LEU A 91 4.65 20.68 -3.18
CA LEU A 91 5.15 21.92 -2.57
C LEU A 91 6.09 22.67 -3.50
N GLY A 92 7.02 21.96 -4.17
CA GLY A 92 7.91 22.57 -5.17
C GLY A 92 7.15 23.15 -6.38
N ALA A 93 6.01 22.54 -6.73
CA ALA A 93 5.10 23.02 -7.77
C ALA A 93 4.13 24.12 -7.30
N GLY A 94 4.22 24.59 -6.05
CA GLY A 94 3.36 25.65 -5.53
C GLY A 94 1.89 25.24 -5.30
N ARG A 95 1.61 23.94 -5.19
CA ARG A 95 0.26 23.37 -4.98
C ARG A 95 0.09 22.84 -3.54
N PRO A 96 -0.11 23.73 -2.54
CA PRO A 96 -0.19 23.31 -1.13
C PRO A 96 -1.39 22.40 -0.86
N ASP A 97 -2.51 22.53 -1.59
CA ASP A 97 -3.65 21.61 -1.51
C ASP A 97 -3.28 20.15 -1.79
N ALA A 98 -2.55 19.92 -2.89
CA ALA A 98 -2.14 18.59 -3.30
C ALA A 98 -1.12 18.00 -2.32
N ALA A 99 -0.26 18.85 -1.75
CA ALA A 99 0.67 18.45 -0.70
C ALA A 99 -0.07 18.02 0.58
N VAL A 100 -1.08 18.78 1.03
CA VAL A 100 -1.89 18.45 2.22
C VAL A 100 -2.58 17.09 2.07
N ARG A 101 -3.16 16.80 0.91
CA ARG A 101 -3.78 15.48 0.65
C ARG A 101 -2.75 14.35 0.72
N SER A 102 -1.60 14.53 0.06
CA SER A 102 -0.53 13.52 0.04
C SER A 102 0.07 13.28 1.43
N LEU A 103 0.21 14.33 2.24
CA LEU A 103 0.72 14.22 3.63
C LEU A 103 -0.25 13.47 4.55
N ARG A 104 -1.57 13.59 4.33
CA ARG A 104 -2.57 12.81 5.09
C ARG A 104 -2.50 11.32 4.76
N VAL A 105 -2.26 10.98 3.49
CA VAL A 105 -2.01 9.58 3.08
C VAL A 105 -0.75 9.05 3.76
N ALA A 106 0.35 9.82 3.73
CA ALA A 106 1.58 9.43 4.42
C ALA A 106 1.37 9.18 5.93
N LEU A 107 0.54 9.99 6.61
CA LEU A 107 0.21 9.77 8.02
C LEU A 107 -0.60 8.50 8.29
N ALA A 108 -1.53 8.15 7.39
CA ALA A 108 -2.31 6.92 7.51
C ALA A 108 -1.45 5.67 7.31
N SER A 109 -0.40 5.76 6.48
CA SER A 109 0.51 4.65 6.17
C SER A 109 1.74 4.58 7.10
N CYS A 110 2.02 5.60 7.91
CA CYS A 110 3.14 5.59 8.85
C CYS A 110 2.82 4.75 10.10
N PRO A 111 3.72 3.82 10.51
CA PRO A 111 3.56 3.11 11.78
C PRO A 111 3.70 4.10 12.96
N PRO A 112 2.83 4.01 13.98
CA PRO A 112 2.82 4.94 15.12
C PRO A 112 4.10 4.85 15.96
N GLU A 113 4.81 3.73 15.89
CA GLU A 113 6.08 3.48 16.54
C GLU A 113 7.22 4.35 15.98
N LYS A 114 7.10 4.82 14.72
CA LYS A 114 8.05 5.76 14.10
C LYS A 114 7.67 7.21 14.39
N THR A 115 7.71 7.57 15.67
CA THR A 115 7.31 8.91 16.18
C THR A 115 8.03 10.07 15.48
N ALA A 116 9.31 9.93 15.16
CA ALA A 116 10.08 10.95 14.45
C ALA A 116 9.57 11.20 13.02
N ALA A 117 9.20 10.13 12.29
CA ALA A 117 8.63 10.24 10.95
C ALA A 117 7.24 10.91 11.01
N VAL A 118 6.39 10.46 11.93
CA VAL A 118 5.06 11.05 12.16
C VAL A 118 5.16 12.53 12.53
N ALA A 119 6.10 12.91 13.40
CA ALA A 119 6.33 14.30 13.79
C ALA A 119 6.76 15.15 12.59
N LYS A 120 7.67 14.64 11.74
CA LYS A 120 8.12 15.34 10.53
C LYS A 120 6.96 15.56 9.56
N VAL A 121 6.16 14.53 9.29
CA VAL A 121 5.02 14.62 8.37
C VAL A 121 3.95 15.59 8.92
N ARG A 122 3.67 15.57 10.23
CA ARG A 122 2.76 16.53 10.88
C ARG A 122 3.27 17.97 10.81
N SER A 123 4.57 18.18 11.02
CA SER A 123 5.20 19.50 10.89
C SER A 123 5.05 20.04 9.46
N MET A 124 5.36 19.23 8.45
CA MET A 124 5.14 19.60 7.05
C MET A 124 3.67 19.87 6.72
N LEU A 125 2.74 19.08 7.27
CA LEU A 125 1.31 19.26 7.06
C LEU A 125 0.83 20.61 7.60
N ALA A 126 1.33 21.03 8.76
CA ALA A 126 1.01 22.34 9.33
C ALA A 126 1.50 23.48 8.42
N ILE A 127 2.72 23.39 7.89
CA ILE A 127 3.28 24.37 6.96
C ILE A 127 2.46 24.44 5.67
N ALA A 128 2.18 23.28 5.05
CA ALA A 128 1.40 23.21 3.82
C ALA A 128 -0.02 23.77 4.00
N SER A 129 -0.64 23.49 5.16
CA SER A 129 -1.99 24.01 5.48
C SER A 129 -1.98 25.53 5.68
N ALA A 130 -0.95 26.08 6.33
CA ALA A 130 -0.81 27.53 6.49
C ALA A 130 -0.61 28.23 5.14
N GLN A 131 0.20 27.64 4.25
CA GLN A 131 0.38 28.15 2.88
C GLN A 131 -0.93 28.11 2.09
N LEU A 132 -1.71 27.04 2.25
CA LEU A 132 -3.01 26.91 1.61
C LEU A 132 -3.98 28.01 2.07
N HIS A 133 -4.12 28.23 3.37
CA HIS A 133 -5.00 29.27 3.90
C HIS A 133 -4.60 30.68 3.39
N LYS A 134 -3.29 30.95 3.30
CA LYS A 134 -2.80 32.20 2.74
C LYS A 134 -3.16 32.35 1.25
N GLN A 135 -3.00 31.29 0.46
CA GLN A 135 -3.40 31.31 -0.95
C GLN A 135 -4.91 31.51 -1.13
N GLN A 136 -5.72 30.84 -0.31
CA GLN A 136 -7.18 31.00 -0.33
C GLN A 136 -7.60 32.43 -0.02
N HIS A 137 -6.99 33.05 0.99
CA HIS A 137 -7.27 34.44 1.33
C HIS A 137 -6.87 35.40 0.19
N GLN A 138 -5.71 35.20 -0.43
CA GLN A 138 -5.28 35.99 -1.59
C GLN A 138 -6.24 35.82 -2.79
N ALA A 139 -6.67 34.59 -3.07
CA ALA A 139 -7.61 34.29 -4.16
C ALA A 139 -9.03 34.83 -3.92
N GLN A 140 -9.39 35.13 -2.67
CA GLN A 140 -10.63 35.82 -2.32
C GLN A 140 -10.50 37.33 -2.51
N LEU A 141 -9.37 37.92 -2.11
CA LEU A 141 -9.10 39.35 -2.30
C LEU A 141 -8.97 39.72 -3.79
N SER A 142 -8.35 38.87 -4.61
CA SER A 142 -8.21 39.13 -6.05
C SER A 142 -9.52 39.01 -6.85
N ARG A 143 -10.60 38.54 -6.21
CA ARG A 143 -11.90 38.32 -6.83
C ARG A 143 -12.90 39.45 -6.59
N LYS A 144 -12.49 40.47 -5.85
CA LYS A 144 -13.30 41.61 -5.42
C LYS A 144 -12.77 42.88 -6.07
#